data_AF-A0A9D5EKJ8-F1
#
_entry.id   AF-A0A9D5EKJ8-F1
#
_cell.length_a   1.000
_cell.length_b   1.000
_cell.length_c   1.000
_cell.angle_alpha   90.00
_cell.angle_beta   90.00
_cell.angle_gamma   90.00
#
_symmetry.space_group_name_H-M   'P 1'
#
loop_
_entity.id
_entity.type
_entity.pdbx_description
1 polymer ?
#
loop_
_entity_poly.entity_id
_entity_poly.type
_entity_poly.pdbx_seq_one_letter_code
_entity_poly.pdbx_strand_id
1 'polypeptide(L)'
;MIFGLLGVAGSGALGVKWMTDISEKKPELDRAREVIATSGSPDALEKVAKLDRLIYTTYTLLAGAVLGLLGCVLVFTRKGAVAAAVFFVAFVTPLVVAQDIKPGVITSGLALAILFSFFVKPLPVARRKREPGIPVGTDMV
;
A
#
# COMPACT_ATOMS: atom_id res chain seq x y z
N MET A 1 7.77 12.73 -3.41
CA MET A 1 7.74 12.54 -1.93
C MET A 1 6.47 13.08 -1.30
N ILE A 2 6.12 14.36 -1.49
CA ILE A 2 4.90 14.98 -0.95
C ILE A 2 3.64 14.18 -1.31
N PHE A 3 3.49 13.75 -2.57
CA PHE A 3 2.36 12.90 -2.99
C PHE A 3 2.35 11.49 -2.37
N GLY A 4 3.53 10.90 -2.13
CA GLY A 4 3.63 9.61 -1.42
C GLY A 4 3.21 9.75 0.04
N LEU A 5 3.64 10.82 0.71
CA LEU A 5 3.20 11.15 2.07
C LEU A 5 1.71 11.47 2.13
N LEU A 6 1.16 12.19 1.16
CA LEU A 6 -0.29 12.43 1.05
C LEU A 6 -1.07 11.14 0.83
N GLY A 7 -0.58 10.23 -0.02
CA GLY A 7 -1.18 8.91 -0.24
C GLY A 7 -1.13 8.02 1.01
N VAL A 8 -0.01 8.03 1.73
CA VAL A 8 0.14 7.31 3.01
C VAL A 8 -0.72 7.92 4.10
N ALA A 9 -0.78 9.24 4.21
CA ALA A 9 -1.64 9.93 5.18
C ALA A 9 -3.12 9.68 4.87
N GLY A 10 -3.52 9.73 3.61
CA GLY A 10 -4.89 9.43 3.18
C GLY A 10 -5.29 7.99 3.45
N SER A 11 -4.47 7.02 3.02
CA SER A 11 -4.72 5.58 3.25
C SER A 11 -4.65 5.21 4.74
N GLY A 12 -3.71 5.77 5.49
CA GLY A 12 -3.56 5.56 6.92
C GLY A 12 -4.70 6.15 7.73
N ALA A 13 -5.11 7.40 7.48
CA ALA A 13 -6.24 8.02 8.18
C ALA A 13 -7.56 7.29 7.91
N LEU A 14 -7.78 6.84 6.68
CA LEU A 14 -8.98 6.05 6.35
C LEU A 14 -8.94 4.65 6.95
N GLY A 15 -7.77 4.00 6.92
CA GLY A 15 -7.58 2.69 7.56
C GLY A 15 -7.84 2.76 9.07
N VAL A 16 -7.33 3.79 9.75
CA VAL A 16 -7.61 4.03 11.17
C VAL A 16 -9.09 4.32 11.40
N LYS A 17 -9.70 5.22 10.61
CA LYS A 17 -11.13 5.52 10.75
C LYS A 17 -12.00 4.28 10.59
N TRP A 18 -11.76 3.49 9.54
CA TRP A 18 -12.51 2.25 9.31
C TRP A 18 -12.25 1.21 10.39
N MET A 19 -11.03 1.15 10.93
CA MET A 19 -10.70 0.26 12.04
C MET A 19 -11.44 0.66 13.32
N THR A 20 -11.57 1.97 13.60
CA THR A 20 -12.35 2.47 14.73
C THR A 20 -13.85 2.20 14.53
N ASP A 21 -14.40 2.50 13.35
CA ASP A 21 -15.80 2.23 13.01
C ASP A 21 -16.13 0.72 13.12
N ILE A 22 -15.20 -0.15 12.70
CA ILE A 22 -15.33 -1.60 12.84
C ILE A 22 -15.21 -2.02 14.31
N SER A 23 -14.28 -1.43 15.08
CA SER A 23 -14.09 -1.77 16.49
C SER A 23 -15.30 -1.39 17.35
N GLU A 24 -15.93 -0.26 17.07
CA GLU A 24 -17.16 0.17 17.74
C GLU A 24 -18.36 -0.73 17.39
N LYS A 25 -18.43 -1.19 16.13
CA LYS A 25 -19.50 -2.08 15.65
C LYS A 25 -19.21 -3.57 15.84
N LYS A 26 -18.00 -3.94 16.27
CA LYS A 26 -17.56 -5.31 16.49
C LYS A 26 -18.50 -6.13 17.41
N PRO A 27 -18.94 -5.61 18.58
CA PRO A 27 -19.85 -6.36 19.43
C PRO A 27 -21.25 -6.56 18.82
N GLU A 28 -21.73 -5.61 18.01
CA GLU A 28 -22.96 -5.78 17.23
C GLU A 28 -22.78 -6.79 16.09
N LEU A 29 -21.58 -6.83 15.51
CA LEU A 29 -21.21 -7.73 14.45
C LEU A 29 -21.04 -9.18 14.87
N ASP A 30 -20.42 -9.41 16.02
CA ASP A 30 -20.25 -10.75 16.59
C ASP A 30 -21.61 -11.32 17.00
N ARG A 31 -22.49 -10.48 17.59
CA ARG A 31 -23.89 -10.86 17.85
C ARG A 31 -24.68 -11.12 16.58
N ALA A 32 -24.51 -10.29 15.54
CA ALA A 32 -25.14 -10.53 14.25
C ALA A 32 -24.63 -11.85 13.65
N ARG A 33 -23.32 -12.14 13.70
CA ARG A 33 -22.76 -13.42 13.23
C ARG A 33 -23.36 -14.62 13.95
N GLU A 34 -23.48 -14.58 15.27
CA GLU A 34 -24.07 -15.67 16.05
C GLU A 34 -25.54 -15.92 15.67
N VAL A 35 -26.34 -14.86 15.55
CA VAL A 35 -27.76 -14.93 15.16
C VAL A 35 -27.92 -15.40 13.69
N ILE A 36 -27.00 -15.03 12.82
CA ILE A 36 -27.02 -15.39 11.40
C ILE A 36 -26.57 -16.85 11.19
N ALA A 37 -25.55 -17.30 11.93
CA ALA A 37 -25.11 -18.70 11.92
C ALA A 37 -26.19 -19.66 12.42
N THR A 38 -27.04 -19.21 13.36
CA THR A 38 -28.17 -20.02 13.85
C THR A 38 -29.42 -19.94 12.97
N SER A 39 -29.64 -18.84 12.24
CA SER A 39 -30.86 -18.66 11.42
C SER A 39 -30.76 -19.22 10.00
N GLY A 40 -29.56 -19.47 9.47
CA GLY A 40 -29.37 -20.11 8.15
C GLY A 40 -29.94 -19.32 6.96
N SER A 41 -30.29 -18.05 7.15
CA SER A 41 -30.93 -17.25 6.12
C SER A 41 -29.92 -16.81 5.04
N PRO A 42 -30.24 -16.96 3.75
CA PRO A 42 -29.33 -16.58 2.65
C PRO A 42 -29.00 -15.08 2.62
N ASP A 43 -29.97 -14.21 2.93
CA ASP A 43 -29.75 -12.75 3.02
C ASP A 43 -28.77 -12.38 4.14
N ALA A 44 -28.77 -13.18 5.19
CA ALA A 44 -27.94 -12.99 6.34
C ALA A 44 -26.49 -13.43 6.07
N LEU A 45 -26.30 -14.53 5.33
CA LEU A 45 -24.99 -14.96 4.83
C LEU A 45 -24.35 -13.90 3.91
N GLU A 46 -25.14 -13.26 3.04
CA GLU A 46 -24.63 -12.19 2.16
C GLU A 46 -24.16 -10.96 2.96
N LYS A 47 -24.88 -10.59 4.03
CA LYS A 47 -24.48 -9.49 4.92
C LYS A 47 -23.18 -9.79 5.66
N VAL A 48 -23.01 -11.02 6.16
CA VAL A 48 -21.75 -11.43 6.81
C VAL A 48 -20.59 -11.40 5.81
N ALA A 49 -20.79 -11.87 4.58
CA ALA A 49 -19.77 -11.83 3.54
C ALA A 49 -19.34 -10.39 3.18
N LYS A 50 -20.28 -9.43 3.12
CA LYS A 50 -19.96 -8.00 2.91
C LYS A 50 -19.14 -7.42 4.06
N LEU A 51 -19.44 -7.82 5.29
CA LEU A 51 -18.71 -7.39 6.48
C LEU A 51 -17.30 -7.95 6.56
N ASP A 52 -17.13 -9.23 6.21
CA ASP A 52 -15.80 -9.82 6.10
C ASP A 52 -14.95 -9.10 5.05
N ARG A 53 -15.52 -8.78 3.88
CA ARG A 53 -14.82 -7.98 2.87
C ARG A 53 -14.42 -6.60 3.41
N LEU A 54 -15.26 -5.95 4.21
CA LEU A 54 -14.94 -4.65 4.81
C LEU A 54 -13.77 -4.75 5.79
N ILE A 55 -13.74 -5.79 6.62
CA ILE A 55 -12.66 -6.09 7.57
C ILE A 55 -11.36 -6.35 6.80
N TYR A 56 -11.37 -7.24 5.82
CA TYR A 56 -10.21 -7.51 4.98
C TYR A 56 -9.72 -6.25 4.25
N THR A 57 -10.62 -5.44 3.72
CA THR A 57 -10.25 -4.19 3.06
C THR A 57 -9.55 -3.23 4.01
N THR A 58 -10.05 -3.10 5.25
CA THR A 58 -9.43 -2.27 6.29
C THR A 58 -8.00 -2.75 6.61
N TYR A 59 -7.81 -4.06 6.80
CA TYR A 59 -6.47 -4.61 7.02
C TYR A 59 -5.53 -4.38 5.84
N THR A 60 -6.02 -4.53 4.60
CA THR A 60 -5.20 -4.30 3.40
C THR A 60 -4.87 -2.82 3.19
N LEU A 61 -5.76 -1.90 3.54
CA LEU A 61 -5.48 -0.45 3.54
C LEU A 61 -4.38 -0.10 4.55
N LEU A 62 -4.45 -0.70 5.75
CA LEU A 62 -3.48 -0.45 6.82
C LEU A 62 -2.11 -1.04 6.46
N ALA A 63 -2.08 -2.27 5.93
CA ALA A 63 -0.87 -2.88 5.38
C ALA A 63 -0.31 -2.07 4.21
N GLY A 64 -1.17 -1.56 3.33
CA GLY A 64 -0.81 -0.69 2.22
C GLY A 64 -0.21 0.64 2.68
N ALA A 65 -0.71 1.23 3.77
CA ALA A 65 -0.13 2.44 4.36
C ALA A 65 1.29 2.18 4.90
N VAL A 66 1.51 1.04 5.56
CA VAL A 66 2.86 0.64 6.03
C VAL A 66 3.80 0.39 4.85
N LEU A 67 3.35 -0.33 3.81
CA LEU A 67 4.13 -0.50 2.58
C LEU A 67 4.42 0.84 1.89
N GLY A 68 3.46 1.76 1.86
CA GLY A 68 3.65 3.09 1.29
C GLY A 68 4.69 3.90 2.08
N LEU A 69 4.74 3.75 3.40
CA LEU A 69 5.78 4.33 4.26
C LEU A 69 7.16 3.76 3.90
N LEU A 70 7.27 2.43 3.73
CA LEU A 70 8.49 1.79 3.25
C LEU A 70 8.88 2.27 1.84
N GLY A 71 7.91 2.45 0.95
CA GLY A 71 8.11 3.03 -0.38
C GLY A 71 8.69 4.46 -0.30
N CYS A 72 8.18 5.30 0.61
CA CYS A 72 8.73 6.64 0.84
C CYS A 72 10.18 6.60 1.33
N VAL A 73 10.52 5.65 2.21
CA VAL A 73 11.92 5.42 2.65
C VAL A 73 12.80 4.98 1.48
N LEU A 74 12.30 4.10 0.60
CA LEU A 74 13.02 3.66 -0.60
C LEU A 74 13.27 4.81 -1.58
N VAL A 75 12.31 5.72 -1.76
CA VAL A 75 12.48 6.96 -2.52
C VAL A 75 13.60 7.82 -1.93
N PHE A 76 13.66 7.95 -0.59
CA PHE A 76 14.76 8.65 0.08
C PHE A 76 16.13 8.03 -0.22
N THR A 77 16.22 6.69 -0.26
CA THR A 77 17.45 5.98 -0.64
C THR A 77 17.75 6.05 -2.15
N ARG A 78 16.97 6.81 -2.92
CA ARG A 78 17.07 6.99 -4.38
C ARG A 78 16.95 5.68 -5.17
N LYS A 79 16.26 4.68 -4.62
CA LYS A 79 15.94 3.40 -5.28
C LYS A 79 14.57 3.48 -5.98
N GLY A 80 14.44 4.40 -6.93
CA GLY A 80 13.16 4.74 -7.58
C GLY A 80 12.41 3.56 -8.20
N ALA A 81 13.10 2.61 -8.84
CA ALA A 81 12.47 1.43 -9.43
C ALA A 81 11.87 0.49 -8.37
N VAL A 82 12.58 0.27 -7.24
CA VAL A 82 12.10 -0.59 -6.15
C VAL A 82 10.94 0.08 -5.42
N ALA A 83 11.03 1.39 -5.19
CA ALA A 83 9.94 2.17 -4.61
C ALA A 83 8.67 2.10 -5.48
N ALA A 84 8.80 2.18 -6.80
CA ALA A 84 7.66 2.08 -7.73
C ALA A 84 6.95 0.73 -7.60
N ALA A 85 7.70 -0.37 -7.52
CA ALA A 85 7.13 -1.71 -7.31
C ALA A 85 6.39 -1.81 -5.97
N VAL A 86 6.99 -1.28 -4.89
CA VAL A 86 6.37 -1.27 -3.56
C VAL A 86 5.07 -0.46 -3.55
N PHE A 87 5.05 0.74 -4.14
CA PHE A 87 3.84 1.54 -4.26
C PHE A 87 2.79 0.88 -5.15
N PHE A 88 3.19 0.17 -6.20
CA PHE A 88 2.27 -0.56 -7.07
C PHE A 88 1.58 -1.69 -6.32
N VAL A 89 2.33 -2.51 -5.57
CA VAL A 89 1.74 -3.56 -4.74
C VAL A 89 0.80 -2.96 -3.68
N ALA A 90 1.22 -1.88 -3.02
CA ALA A 90 0.39 -1.19 -2.03
C ALA A 90 -0.90 -0.60 -2.61
N PHE A 91 -0.90 -0.18 -3.87
CA PHE A 91 -2.07 0.36 -4.58
C PHE A 91 -3.01 -0.75 -5.07
N VAL A 92 -2.46 -1.80 -5.70
CA VAL A 92 -3.24 -2.87 -6.33
C VAL A 92 -3.91 -3.77 -5.30
N THR A 93 -3.24 -4.05 -4.18
CA THR A 93 -3.75 -4.98 -3.15
C THR A 93 -5.15 -4.60 -2.62
N PRO A 94 -5.38 -3.38 -2.10
CA PRO A 94 -6.72 -2.98 -1.64
C PRO A 94 -7.74 -2.90 -2.79
N LEU A 95 -7.31 -2.60 -4.03
CA LEU A 95 -8.21 -2.52 -5.18
C LEU A 95 -8.78 -3.90 -5.58
N VAL A 96 -7.94 -4.93 -5.54
CA VAL A 96 -8.33 -6.31 -5.85
C VAL A 96 -9.22 -6.90 -4.75
N VAL A 97 -8.94 -6.57 -3.48
CA VAL A 97 -9.67 -7.13 -2.33
C VAL A 97 -11.02 -6.45 -2.11
N ALA A 98 -11.09 -5.12 -2.28
CA ALA A 98 -12.33 -4.38 -2.04
C ALA A 98 -13.37 -4.58 -3.15
N GLN A 99 -12.92 -4.82 -4.40
CA GLN A 99 -13.80 -4.80 -5.60
C GLN A 99 -14.70 -3.55 -5.68
N ASP A 100 -14.29 -2.46 -5.03
CA ASP A 100 -15.06 -1.22 -4.86
C ASP A 100 -14.24 -0.03 -5.34
N ILE A 101 -14.90 0.97 -5.94
CA ILE A 101 -14.24 2.17 -6.48
C ILE A 101 -13.77 3.13 -5.36
N LYS A 102 -14.41 3.07 -4.18
CA LYS A 102 -14.14 3.96 -3.04
C LYS A 102 -12.67 4.00 -2.60
N PRO A 103 -11.99 2.86 -2.35
CA PRO A 103 -10.57 2.87 -2.01
C PRO A 103 -9.68 3.35 -3.17
N GLY A 104 -10.09 3.22 -4.43
CA GLY A 104 -9.32 3.67 -5.60
C GLY A 104 -9.16 5.20 -5.67
N VAL A 105 -10.20 5.96 -5.32
CA VAL A 105 -10.14 7.44 -5.33
C VAL A 105 -9.19 7.96 -4.26
N ILE A 106 -9.16 7.32 -3.09
CA ILE A 106 -8.33 7.73 -1.96
C ILE A 106 -6.86 7.31 -2.15
N THR A 107 -6.64 6.15 -2.74
CA THR A 107 -5.28 5.65 -3.08
C THR A 107 -4.72 6.28 -4.35
N SER A 108 -5.43 7.21 -5.00
CA SER A 108 -4.93 7.98 -6.16
C SER A 108 -3.60 8.70 -5.87
N GLY A 109 -3.36 9.09 -4.61
CA GLY A 109 -2.06 9.60 -4.15
C GLY A 109 -0.92 8.60 -4.32
N LEU A 110 -1.16 7.30 -4.06
CA LEU A 110 -0.19 6.23 -4.36
C LEU A 110 -0.02 6.03 -5.87
N ALA A 111 -1.09 6.10 -6.66
CA ALA A 111 -0.99 5.98 -8.12
C ALA A 111 -0.09 7.07 -8.72
N LEU A 112 -0.25 8.32 -8.26
CA LEU A 112 0.66 9.41 -8.62
C LEU A 112 2.09 9.15 -8.10
N ALA A 113 2.25 8.63 -6.88
CA ALA A 113 3.56 8.30 -6.33
C ALA A 113 4.30 7.25 -7.18
N ILE A 114 3.62 6.26 -7.75
CA ILE A 114 4.20 5.29 -8.70
C ILE A 114 4.76 6.02 -9.91
N LEU A 115 3.94 6.88 -10.53
CA LEU A 115 4.28 7.60 -11.76
C LEU A 115 5.51 8.52 -11.55
N PHE A 116 5.56 9.21 -10.41
CA PHE A 116 6.71 10.06 -10.06
C PHE A 116 7.93 9.28 -9.55
N SER A 117 7.78 8.05 -9.06
CA SER A 117 8.90 7.22 -8.61
C SER A 117 9.85 6.83 -9.76
N PHE A 118 9.32 6.71 -10.98
CA PHE A 118 10.13 6.48 -12.18
C PHE A 118 11.05 7.66 -12.53
N PHE A 119 10.71 8.89 -12.11
CA PHE A 119 11.52 10.08 -12.35
C PHE A 119 12.64 10.28 -11.30
N VAL A 120 12.74 9.41 -10.29
CA VAL A 120 13.81 9.46 -9.30
C VAL A 120 15.09 8.93 -9.93
N LYS A 121 15.96 9.85 -10.39
CA LYS A 121 17.26 9.50 -10.95
C LYS A 121 18.11 8.75 -9.90
N PRO A 122 18.69 7.58 -10.23
CA PRO A 122 19.62 6.90 -9.34
C PRO A 122 20.87 7.77 -9.10
N LEU A 123 21.50 7.63 -7.93
CA LEU A 123 22.81 8.23 -7.70
C LEU A 123 23.77 7.80 -8.81
N PRO A 124 24.60 8.71 -9.37
CA PRO A 124 25.69 8.28 -10.22
C PRO A 124 26.51 7.28 -9.41
N VAL A 125 26.63 6.05 -9.93
CA VAL A 125 27.47 5.02 -9.33
C VAL A 125 28.83 5.67 -9.11
N ALA A 126 29.23 5.83 -7.85
CA ALA A 126 30.53 6.39 -7.53
C ALA A 126 31.54 5.58 -8.33
N ARG A 127 32.18 6.22 -9.32
CA ARG A 127 33.24 5.63 -10.14
C ARG A 127 34.15 4.93 -9.14
N ARG A 128 34.26 3.59 -9.21
CA ARG A 128 35.22 2.86 -8.38
C ARG A 128 36.52 3.64 -8.47
N LYS A 129 37.03 4.12 -7.33
CA LYS A 129 38.36 4.72 -7.30
C LYS A 129 39.27 3.70 -7.98
N ARG A 130 39.89 4.08 -9.11
CA ARG A 130 40.93 3.27 -9.74
C ARG A 130 41.90 2.89 -8.63
N GLU A 131 42.19 1.60 -8.49
CA GLU A 131 43.24 1.19 -7.58
C GLU A 131 44.54 1.90 -7.98
N PRO A 132 45.27 2.49 -7.02
CA PRO A 132 46.53 3.16 -7.30
C PRO A 132 47.51 2.09 -7.81
N GLY A 133 47.74 2.07 -9.13
CA GLY A 133 48.62 1.09 -9.78
C GLY A 133 48.22 0.68 -11.20
N ILE A 134 46.99 0.98 -11.65
CA ILE A 134 46.56 0.61 -13.00
C ILE A 134 46.95 1.74 -14.00
N PRO A 135 47.84 1.47 -14.98
CA PRO A 135 48.26 2.47 -15.96
C PRO A 135 47.08 2.93 -16.83
N VAL A 136 47.14 4.19 -17.28
CA VAL A 136 45.99 4.89 -17.88
C VAL A 136 45.53 4.31 -19.23
N GLY A 137 46.27 3.35 -19.81
CA GLY A 137 46.02 2.77 -21.14
C GLY A 137 45.55 1.32 -21.21
N THR A 138 45.26 0.65 -20.08
CA THR A 138 44.85 -0.78 -20.08
C THR A 138 43.34 -1.02 -20.12
N ASP A 139 42.51 0.03 -20.24
CA ASP A 139 41.08 -0.15 -20.49
C ASP A 139 40.87 -0.46 -21.99
N MET A 140 41.23 -1.67 -22.41
CA MET A 140 40.78 -2.23 -23.69
C MET A 140 39.58 -3.16 -23.44
N VAL A 141 38.42 -2.67 -23.88
CA VAL A 141 37.11 -3.35 -24.08
C VAL A 141 36.28 -3.60 -22.83
#